data_AF-A0A0E0R795-F1
#
_entry.id   AF-A0A0E0R795-F1
#
_cell.length_a   1.000
_cell.length_b   1.000
_cell.length_c   1.000
_cell.angle_alpha   90.00
_cell.angle_beta   90.00
_cell.angle_gamma   90.00
#
_symmetry.space_group_name_H-M   'P 1'
#
loop_
_entity.id
_entity.type
_entity.pdbx_description
1 polymer ?
#
loop_
_entity_poly.entity_id
_entity_poly.type
_entity_poly.pdbx_seq_one_letter_code
_entity_poly.pdbx_strand_id
1 'polypeptide(L)'
;MAEVHGAGVPSCWVGVHSACLRHPALPRRQAPRRPAAAKARNGGGAGRTSRWMAADGSKRWGETFFLLYTPFWLTLCLGVVVPFKLYEANIWIIIFSYVGNYFWTHYFFTVLGASYTFPSWRMNNVPHTTFLLTHACFLFYHMTSNMTLRKLRHSTAHLPQFLRWSFEAAWVLALSYFIAYLETLAIANFPYYEFIDRDIMYKVGSLFYAIYFIVSFPMFSRIDENEEKWSLSRVAVDALGAAMLVTIILDLWRIFLGPIVPIPESRRCGQPGLAWFQVQNERV
;
A
#
# COMPACT_ATOMS: atom_id res chain seq x y z
N MET A 1 -27.47 -58.38 -30.28
CA MET A 1 -27.80 -57.99 -31.66
C MET A 1 -28.57 -56.69 -31.58
N ALA A 2 -28.04 -55.62 -32.20
CA ALA A 2 -28.71 -54.36 -32.62
C ALA A 2 -29.30 -53.46 -31.50
N GLU A 3 -29.24 -52.14 -31.54
CA GLU A 3 -28.56 -51.15 -32.39
C GLU A 3 -28.66 -49.80 -31.65
N VAL A 4 -27.66 -48.94 -31.83
CA VAL A 4 -27.59 -47.59 -31.26
C VAL A 4 -28.31 -46.62 -32.20
N HIS A 5 -29.35 -45.92 -31.72
CA HIS A 5 -30.02 -44.87 -32.50
C HIS A 5 -29.45 -43.48 -32.23
N GLY A 6 -29.05 -42.84 -33.34
CA GLY A 6 -28.36 -41.56 -33.42
C GLY A 6 -29.26 -40.32 -33.38
N ALA A 7 -28.55 -39.19 -33.30
CA ALA A 7 -29.03 -37.82 -33.21
C ALA A 7 -29.81 -37.35 -34.46
N GLY A 8 -30.91 -36.64 -34.22
CA GLY A 8 -31.69 -35.95 -35.24
C GLY A 8 -31.40 -34.45 -35.28
N VAL A 9 -30.91 -33.98 -36.43
CA VAL A 9 -30.95 -32.58 -36.87
C VAL A 9 -32.03 -32.48 -37.95
N PRO A 10 -32.96 -31.51 -37.92
CA PRO A 10 -33.80 -31.23 -39.06
C PRO A 10 -33.25 -30.07 -39.89
N SER A 11 -32.96 -30.40 -41.14
CA SER A 11 -32.82 -29.50 -42.28
C SER A 11 -34.19 -28.93 -42.67
N CYS A 12 -34.28 -27.65 -43.04
CA CYS A 12 -35.33 -27.17 -43.93
C CYS A 12 -34.75 -26.19 -44.95
N TRP A 13 -34.63 -26.70 -46.18
CA TRP A 13 -34.35 -26.00 -47.43
C TRP A 13 -35.68 -25.72 -48.14
N VAL A 14 -35.86 -24.51 -48.68
CA VAL A 14 -36.63 -24.25 -49.92
C VAL A 14 -35.93 -23.03 -50.56
N GLY A 15 -35.21 -23.17 -51.68
CA GLY A 15 -35.76 -23.12 -53.04
C GLY A 15 -35.86 -21.64 -53.49
N VAL A 16 -35.42 -21.16 -54.66
CA VAL A 16 -35.50 -21.74 -56.00
C VAL A 16 -34.62 -20.90 -56.96
N HIS A 17 -33.87 -21.63 -57.81
CA HIS A 17 -33.47 -21.38 -59.21
C HIS A 17 -33.35 -19.95 -59.76
N SER A 18 -32.21 -19.68 -60.43
CA SER A 18 -32.15 -19.75 -61.91
C SER A 18 -30.72 -19.65 -62.44
N ALA A 19 -30.43 -20.51 -63.41
CA ALA A 19 -29.18 -20.67 -64.13
C ALA A 19 -28.90 -19.51 -65.10
N CYS A 20 -27.63 -19.20 -65.39
CA CYS A 20 -27.09 -19.37 -66.75
C CYS A 20 -25.59 -19.06 -66.82
N LEU A 21 -24.87 -19.94 -67.53
CA LEU A 21 -23.47 -19.88 -67.92
C LEU A 21 -23.11 -18.61 -68.72
N ARG A 22 -21.94 -18.02 -68.42
CA ARG A 22 -20.94 -17.49 -69.38
C ARG A 22 -19.79 -16.74 -68.66
N HIS A 23 -18.59 -17.32 -68.69
CA HIS A 23 -17.32 -16.55 -68.66
C HIS A 23 -16.98 -16.14 -70.12
N PRO A 24 -16.06 -15.18 -70.41
CA PRO A 24 -15.36 -14.20 -69.56
C PRO A 24 -15.33 -12.77 -70.16
N ALA A 25 -15.15 -11.73 -69.32
CA ALA A 25 -14.61 -10.43 -69.77
C ALA A 25 -13.88 -9.74 -68.60
N LEU A 26 -12.60 -9.44 -68.80
CA LEU A 26 -11.71 -8.77 -67.85
C LEU A 26 -12.22 -7.36 -67.49
N PRO A 27 -12.32 -6.98 -66.19
CA PRO A 27 -12.41 -5.57 -65.82
C PRO A 27 -11.02 -4.94 -65.69
N ARG A 28 -10.90 -3.75 -66.29
CA ARG A 28 -9.76 -2.81 -66.21
C ARG A 28 -9.13 -2.73 -64.82
N ARG A 29 -7.79 -2.79 -64.78
CA ARG A 29 -6.97 -2.35 -63.63
C ARG A 29 -7.45 -0.97 -63.16
N GLN A 30 -8.07 -0.91 -62.00
CA GLN A 30 -8.27 0.34 -61.27
C GLN A 30 -6.93 0.74 -60.64
N ALA A 31 -6.47 1.95 -60.93
CA ALA A 31 -5.31 2.54 -60.26
C ALA A 31 -5.60 2.71 -58.75
N PRO A 32 -4.63 2.45 -57.86
CA PRO A 32 -4.82 2.66 -56.44
C PRO A 32 -5.05 4.15 -56.13
N ARG A 33 -6.21 4.45 -55.54
CA ARG A 33 -6.53 5.75 -54.94
C ARG A 33 -5.50 6.04 -53.84
N ARG A 34 -4.79 7.17 -53.97
CA ARG A 34 -3.95 7.73 -52.89
C ARG A 34 -4.78 7.88 -51.61
N PRO A 35 -4.33 7.40 -50.45
CA PRO A 35 -4.99 7.75 -49.19
C PRO A 35 -4.84 9.25 -48.95
N ALA A 36 -5.96 9.87 -48.59
CA ALA A 36 -6.02 11.26 -48.17
C ALA A 36 -5.03 11.47 -47.02
N ALA A 37 -4.14 12.45 -47.18
CA ALA A 37 -3.20 12.88 -46.16
C ALA A 37 -3.98 13.20 -44.88
N ALA A 38 -3.72 12.42 -43.83
CA ALA A 38 -4.12 12.78 -42.48
C ALA A 38 -3.54 14.17 -42.19
N LYS A 39 -4.44 15.12 -41.97
CA LYS A 39 -4.16 16.50 -41.61
C LYS A 39 -3.40 16.49 -40.28
N ALA A 40 -2.07 16.45 -40.35
CA ALA A 40 -1.21 16.80 -39.24
C ALA A 40 -1.60 18.22 -38.82
N ARG A 41 -2.26 18.31 -37.66
CA ARG A 41 -2.71 19.56 -37.10
C ARG A 41 -1.45 20.29 -36.64
N ASN A 42 -0.99 21.19 -37.51
CA ASN A 42 0.14 22.07 -37.32
C ASN A 42 -0.08 22.87 -36.02
N GLY A 43 0.54 22.43 -34.94
CA GLY A 43 0.75 23.25 -33.75
C GLY A 43 1.84 24.26 -34.08
N GLY A 44 1.43 25.42 -34.59
CA GLY A 44 2.30 26.58 -34.75
C GLY A 44 2.85 27.00 -33.39
N GLY A 45 4.12 26.73 -33.16
CA GLY A 45 4.91 27.30 -32.07
C GLY A 45 6.30 27.54 -32.62
N ALA A 46 6.58 28.80 -32.98
CA ALA A 46 7.86 29.25 -33.49
C ALA A 46 9.02 28.64 -32.69
N GLY A 47 9.89 27.89 -33.38
CA GLY A 47 11.09 27.33 -32.81
C GLY A 47 12.05 28.44 -32.38
N ARG A 48 12.03 28.81 -31.09
CA ARG A 48 13.28 29.16 -30.42
C ARG A 48 14.09 27.87 -30.39
N THR A 49 15.05 27.75 -31.30
CA THR A 49 16.11 26.75 -31.22
C THR A 49 16.93 27.05 -29.97
N SER A 50 16.48 26.53 -28.83
CA SER A 50 17.32 26.44 -27.65
C SER A 50 18.53 25.61 -28.04
N ARG A 51 19.71 26.22 -28.13
CA ARG A 51 20.97 25.51 -28.44
C ARG A 51 21.30 24.38 -27.44
N TRP A 52 20.59 24.34 -26.32
CA TRP A 52 20.82 23.45 -25.20
C TRP A 52 19.76 22.36 -25.00
N MET A 53 18.57 22.48 -25.61
CA MET A 53 17.47 21.50 -25.41
C MET A 53 17.01 20.94 -26.75
N ALA A 54 16.46 19.73 -26.75
CA ALA A 54 16.03 19.02 -27.95
C ALA A 54 15.04 19.83 -28.83
N ALA A 55 15.17 19.68 -30.15
CA ALA A 55 14.27 20.30 -31.12
C ALA A 55 12.85 19.69 -31.09
N ASP A 56 12.77 18.40 -30.79
CA ASP A 56 11.50 17.67 -30.64
C ASP A 56 10.77 18.07 -29.36
N GLY A 57 9.50 18.48 -29.50
CA GLY A 57 8.71 19.04 -28.40
C GLY A 57 8.47 18.08 -27.22
N SER A 58 8.33 16.77 -27.47
CA SER A 58 8.15 15.75 -26.42
C SER A 58 9.44 15.51 -25.62
N LYS A 59 10.57 15.40 -26.32
CA LYS A 59 11.88 15.20 -25.71
C LYS A 59 12.33 16.42 -24.90
N ARG A 60 12.08 17.63 -25.42
CA ARG A 60 12.34 18.89 -24.71
C ARG A 60 11.54 19.00 -23.41
N TRP A 61 10.30 18.53 -23.41
CA TRP A 61 9.46 18.51 -22.22
C TRP A 61 10.03 17.57 -21.15
N GLY A 62 10.48 16.38 -21.54
CA GLY A 62 11.19 15.46 -20.65
C GLY A 62 12.46 16.07 -20.08
N GLU A 63 13.33 16.63 -20.92
CA GLU A 63 14.57 17.31 -20.50
C GLU A 63 14.28 18.46 -19.52
N THR A 64 13.25 19.27 -19.78
CA THR A 64 12.86 20.39 -18.91
C THR A 64 12.36 19.89 -17.56
N PHE A 65 11.52 18.84 -17.58
CA PHE A 65 11.01 18.22 -16.38
C PHE A 65 12.14 17.71 -15.51
N PHE A 66 13.07 16.92 -16.05
CA PHE A 66 14.20 16.39 -15.28
C PHE A 66 15.14 17.48 -14.77
N LEU A 67 15.39 18.53 -15.55
CA LEU A 67 16.24 19.66 -15.16
C LEU A 67 15.64 20.53 -14.07
N LEU A 68 14.31 20.63 -13.95
CA LEU A 68 13.64 21.34 -12.86
C LEU A 68 13.39 20.44 -11.66
N TYR A 69 13.12 19.15 -11.89
CA TYR A 69 12.95 18.13 -10.87
C TYR A 69 14.22 17.99 -10.03
N THR A 70 15.38 17.88 -10.68
CA THR A 70 16.67 17.67 -9.99
C THR A 70 17.01 18.74 -8.94
N PRO A 71 17.03 20.06 -9.24
CA PRO A 71 17.30 21.09 -8.25
C PRO A 71 16.19 21.18 -7.20
N PHE A 72 14.92 20.92 -7.53
CA PHE A 72 13.85 20.86 -6.54
C PHE A 72 14.11 19.80 -5.47
N TRP A 73 14.47 18.57 -5.88
CA TRP A 73 14.79 17.50 -4.93
C TRP A 73 16.12 17.71 -4.21
N LEU A 74 17.12 18.30 -4.86
CA LEU A 74 18.37 18.64 -4.20
C LEU A 74 18.16 19.74 -3.14
N THR A 75 17.36 20.77 -3.43
CA THR A 75 17.02 21.80 -2.44
C THR A 75 16.15 21.22 -1.33
N LEU A 76 15.22 20.31 -1.63
CA LEU A 76 14.44 19.63 -0.59
C LEU A 76 15.32 18.73 0.30
N CYS A 77 16.14 17.87 -0.29
CA CYS A 77 16.99 16.94 0.45
C CYS A 77 18.14 17.64 1.18
N LEU A 78 18.93 18.47 0.48
CA LEU A 78 20.11 19.12 1.05
C LEU A 78 19.79 20.44 1.73
N GLY A 79 18.76 21.16 1.30
CA GLY A 79 18.36 22.45 1.87
C GLY A 79 17.30 22.35 2.96
N VAL A 80 16.56 21.24 3.05
CA VAL A 80 15.55 21.04 4.10
C VAL A 80 15.86 19.77 4.92
N VAL A 81 15.86 18.58 4.33
CA VAL A 81 15.94 17.31 5.09
C VAL A 81 17.24 17.18 5.89
N VAL A 82 18.39 17.48 5.29
CA VAL A 82 19.71 17.41 5.94
C VAL A 82 19.89 18.49 7.04
N PRO A 83 19.67 19.80 6.78
CA PRO A 83 19.90 20.83 7.78
C PRO A 83 18.89 20.76 8.94
N PHE A 84 17.64 20.39 8.66
CA PHE A 84 16.64 20.17 9.72
C PHE A 84 16.69 18.75 10.31
N LYS A 85 17.68 17.93 9.94
CA LYS A 85 17.89 16.55 10.44
C LYS A 85 16.65 15.67 10.43
N LEU A 86 15.76 15.87 9.45
CA LEU A 86 14.50 15.12 9.35
C LEU A 86 14.73 13.62 9.07
N TYR A 87 15.97 13.20 8.82
CA TYR A 87 16.35 11.83 8.55
C TYR A 87 16.26 10.91 9.80
N GLU A 88 16.38 11.44 11.02
CA GLU A 88 16.28 10.64 12.27
C GLU A 88 14.86 10.08 12.43
N ALA A 89 13.85 10.94 12.38
CA ALA A 89 12.44 10.54 12.40
C ALA A 89 12.08 9.58 11.24
N ASN A 90 12.64 9.82 10.04
CA ASN A 90 12.40 8.95 8.89
C ASN A 90 12.97 7.55 9.11
N ILE A 91 14.19 7.42 9.61
CA ILE A 91 14.82 6.11 9.87
C ILE A 91 14.02 5.31 10.90
N TRP A 92 13.56 5.97 11.97
CA TRP A 92 12.72 5.31 12.97
C TRP A 92 11.45 4.73 12.34
N ILE A 93 10.74 5.52 11.53
CA ILE A 93 9.49 5.08 10.89
C ILE A 93 9.75 4.05 9.79
N ILE A 94 10.84 4.14 9.02
CA ILE A 94 11.21 3.12 8.02
C ILE A 94 11.36 1.77 8.71
N ILE A 95 12.11 1.71 9.81
CA ILE A 95 12.35 0.45 10.54
C ILE A 95 11.04 -0.06 11.13
N PHE A 96 10.29 0.79 11.85
CA PHE A 96 9.05 0.38 12.50
C PHE A 96 7.98 -0.06 11.50
N SER A 97 7.78 0.68 10.41
CA SER A 97 6.82 0.35 9.34
C SER A 97 7.24 -0.88 8.54
N TYR A 98 8.54 -1.12 8.35
CA TYR A 98 9.04 -2.35 7.73
C TYR A 98 8.70 -3.56 8.59
N VAL A 99 8.95 -3.51 9.91
CA VAL A 99 8.60 -4.60 10.81
C VAL A 99 7.09 -4.84 10.83
N GLY A 100 6.29 -3.77 10.86
CA GLY A 100 4.84 -3.87 10.80
C GLY A 100 4.32 -4.51 9.52
N ASN A 101 4.82 -4.10 8.36
CA ASN A 101 4.40 -4.67 7.08
C ASN A 101 4.92 -6.11 6.91
N TYR A 102 6.16 -6.40 7.28
CA TYR A 102 6.78 -7.70 7.00
C TYR A 102 6.35 -8.78 8.01
N PHE A 103 6.34 -8.48 9.31
CA PHE A 103 6.02 -9.43 10.36
C PHE A 103 4.57 -9.30 10.82
N TRP A 104 4.10 -8.08 11.13
CA TRP A 104 2.81 -7.93 11.81
C TRP A 104 1.60 -8.10 10.89
N THR A 105 1.74 -7.89 9.58
CA THR A 105 0.68 -8.18 8.61
C THR A 105 0.17 -9.62 8.69
N HIS A 106 1.01 -10.57 9.09
CA HIS A 106 0.59 -11.97 9.30
C HIS A 106 -0.33 -12.15 10.51
N TYR A 107 -0.17 -11.32 11.54
CA TYR A 107 -1.14 -11.30 12.64
C TYR A 107 -2.49 -10.76 12.13
N PHE A 108 -2.52 -9.75 11.25
CA PHE A 108 -3.78 -9.33 10.62
C PHE A 108 -4.42 -10.44 9.78
N PHE A 109 -3.62 -11.21 9.03
CA PHE A 109 -4.13 -12.31 8.23
C PHE A 109 -4.69 -13.45 9.10
N THR A 110 -3.98 -13.81 10.17
CA THR A 110 -4.30 -14.98 11.02
C THR A 110 -5.22 -14.68 12.19
N VAL A 111 -5.27 -13.44 12.69
CA VAL A 111 -6.13 -13.05 13.81
C VAL A 111 -7.41 -12.38 13.32
N LEU A 112 -7.32 -11.61 12.23
CA LEU A 112 -8.41 -10.76 11.73
C LEU A 112 -8.97 -11.21 10.37
N GLY A 113 -8.35 -12.19 9.71
CA GLY A 113 -8.87 -12.77 8.46
C GLY A 113 -8.78 -11.83 7.25
N ALA A 114 -7.93 -10.81 7.32
CA ALA A 114 -7.70 -9.84 6.26
C ALA A 114 -6.87 -10.42 5.10
N SER A 115 -7.08 -9.95 3.86
CA SER A 115 -6.19 -10.27 2.74
C SER A 115 -6.18 -9.23 1.63
N TYR A 116 -5.00 -9.00 1.03
CA TYR A 116 -4.83 -8.17 -0.17
C TYR A 116 -5.15 -8.98 -1.43
N THR A 117 -5.98 -8.44 -2.33
CA THR A 117 -6.42 -9.15 -3.56
C THR A 117 -5.84 -8.56 -4.85
N PHE A 118 -5.27 -7.36 -4.84
CA PHE A 118 -4.75 -6.73 -6.08
C PHE A 118 -3.44 -7.36 -6.59
N PRO A 119 -3.26 -7.46 -7.93
CA PRO A 119 -2.04 -7.98 -8.53
C PRO A 119 -0.87 -7.03 -8.30
N SER A 120 0.20 -7.52 -7.70
CA SER A 120 1.40 -6.74 -7.40
C SER A 120 2.59 -7.66 -7.11
N TRP A 121 3.80 -7.10 -7.15
CA TRP A 121 4.96 -7.76 -6.56
C TRP A 121 4.78 -7.82 -5.05
N ARG A 122 4.88 -9.02 -4.48
CA ARG A 122 4.64 -9.28 -3.06
C ARG A 122 5.90 -9.78 -2.36
N MET A 123 6.13 -9.29 -1.15
CA MET A 123 7.10 -9.82 -0.21
C MET A 123 6.32 -10.41 0.96
N ASN A 124 6.45 -11.72 1.19
CA ASN A 124 5.72 -12.41 2.27
C ASN A 124 4.19 -12.19 2.22
N ASN A 125 3.59 -12.32 1.02
CA ASN A 125 2.17 -12.03 0.72
C ASN A 125 1.73 -10.56 0.83
N VAL A 126 2.66 -9.63 1.10
CA VAL A 126 2.36 -8.20 1.23
C VAL A 126 2.86 -7.43 -0.01
N PRO A 127 2.01 -6.65 -0.69
CA PRO A 127 2.39 -5.82 -1.83
C PRO A 127 3.49 -4.78 -1.49
N HIS A 128 4.51 -4.61 -2.34
CA HIS A 128 5.57 -3.63 -2.07
C HIS A 128 5.07 -2.18 -1.96
N THR A 129 3.98 -1.86 -2.66
CA THR A 129 3.36 -0.53 -2.62
C THR A 129 2.83 -0.17 -1.24
N THR A 130 2.43 -1.15 -0.41
CA THR A 130 1.94 -0.87 0.94
C THR A 130 3.07 -0.44 1.87
N PHE A 131 4.28 -0.98 1.72
CA PHE A 131 5.44 -0.53 2.52
C PHE A 131 5.70 0.97 2.36
N LEU A 132 5.64 1.46 1.12
CA LEU A 132 5.82 2.89 0.82
C LEU A 132 4.66 3.74 1.35
N LEU A 133 3.42 3.26 1.17
CA LEU A 133 2.22 3.96 1.66
C LEU A 133 2.21 4.02 3.19
N THR A 134 2.50 2.90 3.88
CA THR A 134 2.57 2.84 5.34
C THR A 134 3.62 3.79 5.88
N HIS A 135 4.78 3.91 5.24
CA HIS A 135 5.80 4.87 5.66
C HIS A 135 5.25 6.30 5.69
N ALA A 136 4.58 6.73 4.61
CA ALA A 136 3.98 8.06 4.51
C ALA A 136 2.86 8.29 5.55
N CYS A 137 1.95 7.32 5.69
CA CYS A 137 0.86 7.37 6.66
C CYS A 137 1.40 7.41 8.11
N PHE A 138 2.36 6.55 8.43
CA PHE A 138 2.91 6.46 9.79
C PHE A 138 3.66 7.73 10.15
N LEU A 139 4.44 8.31 9.24
CA LEU A 139 5.07 9.61 9.47
C LEU A 139 4.04 10.67 9.85
N PHE A 140 2.92 10.74 9.11
CA PHE A 140 1.85 11.69 9.39
C PHE A 140 1.21 11.47 10.77
N TYR A 141 0.91 10.22 11.14
CA TYR A 141 0.31 9.89 12.44
C TYR A 141 1.24 10.21 13.60
N HIS A 142 2.52 9.89 13.47
CA HIS A 142 3.50 10.13 14.54
C HIS A 142 3.83 11.61 14.69
N MET A 143 3.87 12.40 13.60
CA MET A 143 4.01 13.85 13.70
C MET A 143 2.77 14.51 14.34
N THR A 144 1.58 14.09 13.94
CA THR A 144 0.32 14.57 14.55
C THR A 144 0.29 14.24 16.04
N SER A 145 0.68 13.02 16.41
CA SER A 145 0.81 12.60 17.81
C SER A 145 1.78 13.48 18.59
N ASN A 146 3.00 13.70 18.10
CA ASN A 146 3.98 14.56 18.78
C ASN A 146 3.46 15.99 18.98
N MET A 147 2.82 16.59 17.96
CA MET A 147 2.25 17.93 18.08
C MET A 147 1.16 18.00 19.17
N THR A 148 0.26 17.02 19.20
CA THR A 148 -0.81 16.98 20.21
C THR A 148 -0.30 16.68 21.61
N LEU A 149 0.67 15.76 21.75
CA LEU A 149 1.31 15.44 23.03
C LEU A 149 2.09 16.63 23.60
N ARG A 150 2.84 17.38 22.78
CA ARG A 150 3.52 18.61 23.22
C ARG A 150 2.52 19.65 23.72
N LYS A 151 1.43 19.85 22.98
CA LYS A 151 0.36 20.78 23.39
C LYS A 151 -0.29 20.34 24.71
N LEU A 152 -0.58 19.05 24.85
CA LEU A 152 -1.16 18.47 26.07
C LEU A 152 -0.23 18.64 27.28
N ARG A 153 1.06 18.31 27.11
CA ARG A 153 2.11 18.48 28.15
C ARG A 153 2.20 19.93 28.60
N HIS A 154 2.19 20.87 27.66
CA HIS A 154 2.20 22.30 27.98
C HIS A 154 0.93 22.73 28.73
N SER A 155 -0.25 22.31 28.28
CA SER A 155 -1.53 22.64 28.94
C SER A 155 -1.67 22.02 30.33
N THR A 156 -1.08 20.84 30.56
CA THR A 156 -1.17 20.12 31.85
C THR A 156 0.04 20.35 32.75
N ALA A 157 0.99 21.21 32.35
CA ALA A 157 2.23 21.49 33.08
C ALA A 157 2.03 22.09 34.49
N HIS A 158 0.84 22.58 34.81
CA HIS A 158 0.51 23.12 36.14
C HIS A 158 -0.06 22.06 37.09
N LEU A 159 -0.49 20.90 36.57
CA LEU A 159 -1.13 19.85 37.35
C LEU A 159 -0.12 18.97 38.12
N PRO A 160 -0.52 18.24 39.16
CA PRO A 160 0.34 17.25 39.82
C PRO A 160 0.71 16.10 38.86
N GLN A 161 1.88 15.49 39.10
CA GLN A 161 2.49 14.50 38.21
C GLN A 161 1.56 13.34 37.83
N PHE A 162 0.80 12.81 38.80
CA PHE A 162 -0.16 11.73 38.55
C PHE A 162 -1.21 12.10 37.49
N LEU A 163 -1.80 13.29 37.59
CA LEU A 163 -2.80 13.75 36.63
C LEU A 163 -2.18 13.96 35.24
N ARG A 164 -0.94 14.46 35.15
CA ARG A 164 -0.22 14.58 33.86
C ARG A 164 -0.09 13.22 33.17
N TRP A 165 0.40 12.21 33.90
CA TRP A 165 0.50 10.85 33.38
C TRP A 165 -0.87 10.29 32.96
N SER A 166 -1.91 10.51 33.76
CA SER A 166 -3.27 10.07 33.39
C SER A 166 -3.78 10.75 32.12
N PHE A 167 -3.60 12.06 31.98
CA PHE A 167 -3.99 12.79 30.77
C PHE A 167 -3.19 12.34 29.55
N GLU A 168 -1.86 12.18 29.68
CA GLU A 168 -1.01 11.68 28.59
C GLU A 168 -1.42 10.26 28.18
N ALA A 169 -1.59 9.35 29.14
CA ALA A 169 -2.01 7.97 28.85
C ALA A 169 -3.39 7.93 28.21
N ALA A 170 -4.38 8.66 28.74
CA ALA A 170 -5.71 8.74 28.17
C ALA A 170 -5.70 9.30 26.75
N TRP A 171 -4.86 10.33 26.50
CA TRP A 171 -4.71 10.92 25.17
C TRP A 171 -4.06 9.97 24.17
N VAL A 172 -2.98 9.27 24.56
CA VAL A 172 -2.36 8.25 23.72
C VAL A 172 -3.37 7.17 23.38
N LEU A 173 -4.07 6.60 24.36
CA LEU A 173 -5.08 5.58 24.13
C LEU A 173 -6.19 6.04 23.18
N ALA A 174 -6.72 7.26 23.40
CA ALA A 174 -7.77 7.83 22.56
C ALA A 174 -7.30 8.10 21.13
N LEU A 175 -6.14 8.74 20.97
CA LEU A 175 -5.58 9.05 19.66
C LEU A 175 -5.19 7.79 18.89
N SER A 176 -4.56 6.82 19.56
CA SER A 176 -4.18 5.53 18.96
C SER A 176 -5.39 4.77 18.45
N TYR A 177 -6.47 4.68 19.24
CA TYR A 177 -7.70 4.05 18.80
C TYR A 177 -8.36 4.81 17.65
N PHE A 178 -8.42 6.15 17.74
CA PHE A 178 -8.99 6.98 16.69
C PHE A 178 -8.29 6.81 15.34
N ILE A 179 -6.95 6.87 15.32
CA ILE A 179 -6.16 6.66 14.09
C ILE A 179 -6.33 5.24 13.56
N ALA A 180 -6.26 4.22 14.42
CA ALA A 180 -6.46 2.83 14.02
C ALA A 180 -7.86 2.59 13.44
N TYR A 181 -8.89 3.23 13.99
CA TYR A 181 -10.24 3.17 13.47
C TYR A 181 -10.36 3.84 12.09
N LEU A 182 -9.78 5.03 11.89
CA LEU A 182 -9.76 5.69 10.59
C LEU A 182 -9.02 4.87 9.52
N GLU A 183 -7.90 4.25 9.88
CA GLU A 183 -7.18 3.33 9.00
C GLU A 183 -8.05 2.13 8.63
N THR A 184 -8.73 1.54 9.61
CA THR A 184 -9.63 0.40 9.37
C THR A 184 -10.77 0.79 8.43
N LEU A 185 -11.35 1.99 8.61
CA LEU A 185 -12.35 2.55 7.71
C LEU A 185 -11.80 2.78 6.30
N ALA A 186 -10.60 3.34 6.18
CA ALA A 186 -9.97 3.60 4.88
C ALA A 186 -9.71 2.29 4.13
N ILE A 187 -9.18 1.28 4.82
CA ILE A 187 -8.88 -0.04 4.26
C ILE A 187 -10.17 -0.78 3.89
N ALA A 188 -11.22 -0.71 4.72
CA ALA A 188 -12.49 -1.38 4.44
C ALA A 188 -13.25 -0.85 3.21
N ASN A 189 -12.95 0.39 2.83
CA ASN A 189 -13.48 0.99 1.60
C ASN A 189 -12.57 0.75 0.39
N PHE A 190 -11.42 0.10 0.56
CA PHE A 190 -10.52 -0.20 -0.55
C PHE A 190 -10.98 -1.48 -1.28
N PRO A 191 -11.25 -1.43 -2.60
CA PRO A 191 -11.86 -2.54 -3.33
C PRO A 191 -10.98 -3.79 -3.44
N TYR A 192 -9.68 -3.68 -3.15
CA TYR A 192 -8.73 -4.79 -3.23
C TYR A 192 -8.22 -5.27 -1.86
N TYR A 193 -9.01 -5.02 -0.82
CA TYR A 193 -8.76 -5.50 0.53
C TYR A 193 -10.02 -6.19 1.06
N GLU A 194 -9.93 -7.48 1.35
CA GLU A 194 -11.07 -8.27 1.80
C GLU A 194 -11.01 -8.56 3.30
N PHE A 195 -12.16 -8.43 3.95
CA PHE A 195 -12.42 -8.81 5.34
C PHE A 195 -13.48 -9.90 5.37
N ILE A 196 -13.29 -10.91 6.23
CA ILE A 196 -14.30 -11.95 6.46
C ILE A 196 -15.51 -11.37 7.21
N ASP A 197 -15.26 -10.58 8.26
CA ASP A 197 -16.29 -9.88 9.03
C ASP A 197 -15.86 -8.43 9.27
N ARG A 198 -16.63 -7.49 8.73
CA ARG A 198 -16.33 -6.05 8.82
C ARG A 198 -16.67 -5.47 10.19
N ASP A 199 -17.74 -5.95 10.83
CA ASP A 199 -18.23 -5.40 12.10
C ASP A 199 -17.27 -5.73 13.25
N ILE A 200 -16.75 -6.95 13.24
CA ILE A 200 -15.70 -7.38 14.17
C ILE A 200 -14.40 -6.61 13.90
N MET A 201 -14.07 -6.37 12.63
CA MET A 201 -12.87 -5.63 12.26
C MET A 201 -12.90 -4.19 12.77
N TYR A 202 -14.04 -3.49 12.67
CA TYR A 202 -14.19 -2.12 13.18
C TYR A 202 -14.10 -2.01 14.70
N LYS A 203 -14.48 -3.03 15.45
CA LYS A 203 -14.49 -2.99 16.93
C LYS A 203 -13.20 -3.56 17.51
N VAL A 204 -12.91 -4.81 17.19
CA VAL A 204 -11.80 -5.57 17.79
C VAL A 204 -10.54 -5.41 16.95
N GLY A 205 -10.66 -5.37 15.62
CA GLY A 205 -9.52 -5.16 14.73
C GLY A 205 -8.90 -3.78 14.88
N SER A 206 -9.70 -2.73 15.01
CA SER A 206 -9.20 -1.38 15.31
C SER A 206 -8.52 -1.31 16.68
N LEU A 207 -8.99 -2.04 17.68
CA LEU A 207 -8.32 -2.14 18.98
C LEU A 207 -6.98 -2.89 18.89
N PHE A 208 -6.94 -4.01 18.16
CA PHE A 208 -5.72 -4.77 17.91
C PHE A 208 -4.68 -3.91 17.17
N TYR A 209 -5.11 -3.15 16.17
CA TYR A 209 -4.23 -2.23 15.45
C TYR A 209 -3.80 -1.03 16.33
N ALA A 210 -4.66 -0.54 17.21
CA ALA A 210 -4.33 0.55 18.13
C ALA A 210 -3.10 0.24 19.01
N ILE A 211 -2.83 -1.03 19.33
CA ILE A 211 -1.64 -1.47 20.08
C ILE A 211 -0.34 -0.91 19.47
N TYR A 212 -0.30 -0.79 18.15
CA TYR A 212 0.90 -0.33 17.43
C TYR A 212 1.20 1.09 17.86
N PHE A 213 0.15 1.92 17.83
CA PHE A 213 0.21 3.34 18.15
C PHE A 213 0.32 3.61 19.66
N ILE A 214 -0.26 2.75 20.50
CA ILE A 214 -0.18 2.88 21.97
C ILE A 214 1.29 2.85 22.43
N VAL A 215 2.09 2.00 21.80
CA VAL A 215 3.53 1.92 22.07
C VAL A 215 4.31 2.93 21.24
N SER A 216 4.02 3.04 19.94
CA SER A 216 4.87 3.80 19.01
C SER A 216 4.81 5.31 19.26
N PHE A 217 3.65 5.86 19.62
CA PHE A 217 3.50 7.29 19.89
C PHE A 217 4.39 7.80 21.03
N PRO A 218 4.31 7.26 22.26
CA PRO A 218 5.20 7.71 23.34
C PRO A 218 6.66 7.41 23.01
N MET A 219 6.96 6.28 22.37
CA MET A 219 8.33 5.92 22.01
C MET A 219 8.95 6.90 21.01
N PHE A 220 8.23 7.24 19.94
CA PHE A 220 8.66 8.20 18.92
C PHE A 220 8.73 9.64 19.46
N SER A 221 7.86 10.00 20.42
CA SER A 221 7.87 11.33 21.04
C SER A 221 9.13 11.63 21.86
N ARG A 222 10.03 10.67 22.07
CA ARG A 222 11.30 10.89 22.80
C ARG A 222 12.45 11.36 21.90
N ILE A 223 12.33 11.19 20.59
CA ILE A 223 13.39 11.51 19.63
C ILE A 223 13.58 13.04 19.61
N ASP A 224 14.80 13.48 19.95
CA ASP A 224 15.25 14.88 19.89
C ASP A 224 14.37 15.93 20.60
N GLU A 225 13.64 15.54 21.65
CA GLU A 225 12.93 16.51 22.51
C GLU A 225 13.85 17.19 23.55
N ASN A 226 14.97 16.55 23.87
CA ASN A 226 15.96 17.09 24.80
C ASN A 226 17.10 17.76 24.03
N GLU A 227 17.91 18.57 24.71
CA GLU A 227 19.09 19.22 24.10
C GLU A 227 20.09 18.21 23.51
N GLU A 228 20.09 16.97 24.02
CA GLU A 228 20.89 15.86 23.49
C GLU A 228 20.28 15.30 22.19
N LYS A 229 21.00 15.47 21.08
CA LYS A 229 20.62 14.91 19.78
C LYS A 229 20.93 13.42 19.71
N TRP A 230 20.01 12.64 19.14
CA TRP A 230 20.17 11.20 19.03
C TRP A 230 21.08 10.83 17.85
N SER A 231 21.87 9.77 18.00
CA SER A 231 22.62 9.18 16.90
C SER A 231 21.72 8.25 16.07
N LEU A 232 22.06 8.04 14.79
CA LEU A 232 21.32 7.13 13.91
C LEU A 232 21.21 5.71 14.46
N SER A 233 22.27 5.21 15.08
CA SER A 233 22.27 3.89 15.70
C SER A 233 21.32 3.81 16.89
N ARG A 234 21.30 4.86 17.74
CA ARG A 234 20.35 4.96 18.86
C ARG A 234 18.91 4.95 18.38
N VAL A 235 18.60 5.73 17.34
CA VAL A 235 17.27 5.77 16.71
C VAL A 235 16.87 4.40 16.16
N ALA A 236 17.78 3.72 15.46
CA ALA A 236 17.51 2.40 14.88
C ALA A 236 17.26 1.34 15.97
N VAL A 237 18.07 1.31 17.02
CA VAL A 237 17.89 0.39 18.15
C VAL A 237 16.60 0.67 18.89
N ASP A 238 16.25 1.95 19.11
CA ASP A 238 15.01 2.33 19.77
C ASP A 238 13.78 1.90 18.94
N ALA A 239 13.81 2.10 17.62
CA ALA A 239 12.75 1.65 16.71
C ALA A 239 12.55 0.13 16.75
N LEU A 240 13.64 -0.64 16.76
CA LEU A 240 13.61 -2.10 16.92
C LEU A 240 13.08 -2.52 18.30
N GLY A 241 13.45 -1.80 19.36
CA GLY A 241 12.94 -2.04 20.71
C GLY A 241 11.44 -1.79 20.83
N ALA A 242 10.95 -0.66 20.27
CA ALA A 242 9.53 -0.36 20.20
C ALA A 242 8.77 -1.42 19.38
N ALA A 243 9.35 -1.86 18.26
CA ALA A 243 8.77 -2.91 17.43
C ALA A 243 8.71 -4.26 18.18
N MET A 244 9.75 -4.62 18.93
CA MET A 244 9.74 -5.85 19.73
C MET A 244 8.67 -5.78 20.83
N LEU A 245 8.51 -4.64 21.50
CA LEU A 245 7.48 -4.46 22.51
C LEU A 245 6.06 -4.62 21.93
N VAL A 246 5.79 -4.02 20.76
CA VAL A 246 4.52 -4.24 20.04
C VAL A 246 4.34 -5.72 19.74
N THR A 247 5.38 -6.38 19.19
CA THR A 247 5.33 -7.82 18.86
C THR A 247 4.95 -8.67 20.06
N ILE A 248 5.54 -8.41 21.23
CA ILE A 248 5.22 -9.12 22.47
C ILE A 248 3.75 -8.92 22.84
N ILE A 249 3.23 -7.70 22.81
CA ILE A 249 1.83 -7.43 23.16
C ILE A 249 0.87 -8.11 22.17
N LEU A 250 1.18 -8.11 20.88
CA LEU A 250 0.39 -8.80 19.86
C LEU A 250 0.41 -10.31 20.04
N ASP A 251 1.55 -10.89 20.41
CA ASP A 251 1.65 -12.33 20.65
C ASP A 251 0.94 -12.74 21.96
N LEU A 252 0.99 -11.91 23.01
CA LEU A 252 0.17 -12.10 24.21
C LEU A 252 -1.33 -12.08 23.86
N TRP A 253 -1.78 -11.13 23.04
CA TRP A 253 -3.16 -11.12 22.55
C TRP A 253 -3.50 -12.42 21.82
N ARG A 254 -2.63 -12.85 20.90
CA ARG A 254 -2.82 -14.09 20.14
C ARG A 254 -2.92 -15.32 21.06
N ILE A 255 -2.11 -15.41 22.12
CA ILE A 255 -2.11 -16.54 23.05
C ILE A 255 -3.33 -16.53 23.96
N PHE A 256 -3.71 -15.37 24.52
CA PHE A 256 -4.78 -15.30 25.53
C PHE A 256 -6.18 -15.17 24.93
N LEU A 257 -6.33 -14.45 23.81
CA LEU A 257 -7.63 -14.16 23.20
C LEU A 257 -7.87 -14.96 21.91
N GLY A 258 -6.81 -15.39 21.22
CA GLY A 258 -6.91 -16.20 20.02
C GLY A 258 -7.40 -15.44 18.77
N PRO A 259 -7.62 -16.15 17.65
CA PRO A 259 -8.22 -15.58 16.44
C PRO A 259 -9.67 -15.16 16.69
N ILE A 260 -10.04 -13.97 16.23
CA ILE A 260 -11.36 -13.40 16.49
C ILE A 260 -12.39 -13.91 15.47
N VAL A 261 -11.93 -14.45 14.34
CA VAL A 261 -12.76 -14.98 13.25
C VAL A 261 -12.42 -16.45 13.00
N PRO A 262 -13.41 -17.34 12.77
CA PRO A 262 -13.16 -18.72 12.37
C PRO A 262 -12.52 -18.75 10.98
N ILE A 263 -11.22 -19.01 10.91
CA ILE A 263 -10.51 -19.17 9.64
C ILE A 263 -10.83 -20.57 9.07
N PRO A 264 -11.39 -20.67 7.84
CA PRO A 264 -11.67 -21.95 7.19
C PRO A 264 -10.42 -22.82 7.05
N GLU A 265 -10.55 -24.14 7.25
CA GLU A 265 -9.43 -25.10 7.19
C GLU A 265 -8.66 -25.08 5.86
N SER A 266 -9.33 -24.73 4.76
CA SER A 266 -8.71 -24.56 3.44
C SER A 266 -7.65 -23.44 3.38
N ARG A 267 -7.74 -22.42 4.25
CA ARG A 267 -6.70 -21.39 4.43
C ARG A 267 -5.67 -21.74 5.52
N ARG A 268 -5.96 -22.71 6.39
CA ARG A 268 -5.01 -23.18 7.42
C ARG A 268 -3.88 -24.02 6.81
N CYS A 269 -4.13 -24.76 5.73
CA CYS A 269 -3.14 -25.62 5.07
C CYS A 269 -2.22 -24.92 4.05
N GLY A 270 -2.28 -23.58 3.91
CA GLY A 270 -1.44 -22.82 2.98
C GLY A 270 -0.47 -21.84 3.65
N GLN A 271 -0.40 -21.84 4.98
CA GLN A 271 0.51 -20.98 5.73
C GLN A 271 1.80 -21.78 5.98
N PRO A 272 2.93 -21.49 5.30
CA PRO A 272 4.20 -21.74 5.99
C PRO A 272 4.11 -20.93 7.29
N GLY A 273 4.63 -21.44 8.40
CA GLY A 273 4.64 -20.70 9.65
C GLY A 273 5.42 -19.38 9.51
N LEU A 274 5.98 -18.88 10.61
CA LEU A 274 7.14 -17.98 10.50
C LEU A 274 8.09 -18.55 9.42
N ALA A 275 8.77 -17.71 8.62
CA ALA A 275 9.50 -18.18 7.43
C ALA A 275 10.48 -19.36 7.67
N TRP A 276 10.83 -19.64 8.93
CA TRP A 276 11.66 -20.75 9.41
C TRP A 276 10.91 -21.96 10.02
N PHE A 277 9.59 -21.88 10.27
CA PHE A 277 8.75 -23.01 10.66
C PHE A 277 8.10 -23.63 9.42
N GLN A 278 8.90 -24.36 8.64
CA GLN A 278 8.40 -25.35 7.70
C GLN A 278 8.04 -26.59 8.51
N VAL A 279 6.77 -26.78 8.85
CA VAL A 279 6.29 -28.11 9.21
C VAL A 279 6.29 -28.90 7.91
N GLN A 280 7.38 -29.63 7.66
CA GLN A 280 7.39 -30.67 6.65
C GLN A 280 6.39 -31.74 7.11
N ASN A 281 5.19 -31.72 6.54
CA ASN A 281 4.31 -32.88 6.59
C ASN A 281 4.97 -33.98 5.75
N GLU A 282 5.84 -34.77 6.38
CA GLU A 282 6.18 -36.09 5.89
C GLU A 282 4.90 -36.94 5.91
N ARG A 283 4.34 -37.17 4.73
CA ARG A 283 3.33 -38.20 4.54
C ARG A 283 4.03 -39.55 4.61
N VAL A 284 3.74 -40.31 5.67
CA VAL A 284 3.80 -41.77 5.71
C VAL A 284 2.36 -42.27 5.78
#